data_AF-A0A965PKG2-F1
#
_entry.id   AF-A0A965PKG2-F1
#
_cell.length_a   1.000
_cell.length_b   1.000
_cell.length_c   1.000
_cell.angle_alpha   90.00
_cell.angle_beta   90.00
_cell.angle_gamma   90.00
#
_symmetry.space_group_name_H-M   'P 1'
#
loop_
_entity.id
_entity.type
_entity.pdbx_description
1 polymer ?
#
loop_
_entity_poly.entity_id
_entity_poly.type
_entity_poly.pdbx_seq_one_letter_code
_entity_poly.pdbx_strand_id
1 'polypeptide(L)'
;MTLISKLAISLFISVTSIFVLAKPPTPNTQPAPVTVWQGLEQPAPLPPTTVVTTPITQPDACQTVFDMARHVGWPETELTTVVAIAYRESRCQPDAFNAKDPNGGSAGAMQINYFWCKPSKYFANGYLQAYGLIRTCDDLFDLEDNLRSALNIYRYSNGWRAWSR
;
A
#
# COMPACT_ATOMS: atom_id res chain seq x y z
N MET A 1 -46.06 33.23 4.35
CA MET A 1 -46.15 33.53 2.90
C MET A 1 -45.52 34.92 2.74
N THR A 2 -44.34 35.12 2.15
CA THR A 2 -43.90 34.94 0.74
C THR A 2 -42.35 34.90 0.71
N LEU A 3 -41.65 33.86 0.21
CA LEU A 3 -41.27 33.52 -1.18
C LEU A 3 -40.32 34.52 -1.90
N ILE A 4 -39.11 33.99 -2.23
CA ILE A 4 -38.18 34.35 -3.35
C ILE A 4 -37.19 35.48 -3.00
N SER A 5 -35.86 35.27 -2.99
CA SER A 5 -35.02 35.11 -4.20
C SER A 5 -33.76 34.27 -3.99
N LYS A 6 -33.61 33.26 -4.87
CA LYS A 6 -32.38 32.50 -5.14
C LYS A 6 -31.53 33.26 -6.19
N LEU A 7 -30.28 32.83 -6.32
CA LEU A 7 -29.34 32.99 -7.44
C LEU A 7 -28.40 34.20 -7.41
N ALA A 8 -27.13 33.92 -7.07
CA ALA A 8 -25.99 34.61 -7.66
C ALA A 8 -24.93 33.56 -8.03
N ILE A 9 -25.04 33.04 -9.26
CA ILE A 9 -23.98 32.32 -9.98
C ILE A 9 -23.48 33.29 -11.06
N SER A 10 -22.18 33.58 -11.06
CA SER A 10 -21.41 33.95 -12.26
C SER A 10 -19.92 33.96 -11.86
N LEU A 11 -19.18 32.88 -12.08
CA LEU A 11 -18.39 32.58 -13.29
C LEU A 11 -17.32 33.65 -13.59
N PHE A 12 -16.14 33.52 -12.97
CA PHE A 12 -14.94 34.23 -13.38
C PHE A 12 -14.19 33.41 -14.43
N ILE A 13 -14.39 33.75 -15.71
CA ILE A 13 -13.51 33.34 -16.81
C ILE A 13 -13.12 34.60 -17.56
N SER A 14 -11.85 35.02 -17.45
CA SER A 14 -11.14 35.71 -18.54
C SER A 14 -9.62 35.68 -18.28
N VAL A 15 -8.93 34.72 -18.90
CA VAL A 15 -7.97 34.91 -20.00
C VAL A 15 -6.90 35.98 -19.77
N THR A 16 -5.67 35.52 -19.50
CA THR A 16 -4.45 36.12 -20.07
C THR A 16 -3.42 35.01 -20.33
N SER A 17 -3.62 34.29 -21.44
CA SER A 17 -2.55 33.51 -22.08
C SER A 17 -1.79 34.44 -23.01
N ILE A 18 -0.65 34.94 -22.57
CA ILE A 18 0.37 35.53 -23.45
C ILE A 18 1.67 34.81 -23.13
N PHE A 19 1.85 33.63 -23.73
CA PHE A 19 3.18 33.03 -23.86
C PHE A 19 3.71 33.38 -25.24
N VAL A 20 4.78 34.16 -25.19
CA VAL A 20 5.62 34.61 -26.29
C VAL A 20 6.03 33.43 -27.17
N LEU A 21 5.66 33.47 -28.45
CA LEU A 21 6.18 32.61 -29.51
C LEU A 21 7.62 33.04 -29.83
N ALA A 22 8.57 32.68 -28.97
CA ALA A 22 9.98 32.62 -29.32
C ALA A 22 10.30 31.17 -29.70
N LYS A 23 10.65 30.93 -30.97
CA LYS A 23 11.19 29.64 -31.40
C LYS A 23 12.46 29.35 -30.57
N PRO A 24 12.56 28.22 -29.86
CA PRO A 24 13.79 27.84 -29.18
C PRO A 24 14.94 27.78 -30.19
N PRO A 25 16.15 28.23 -29.84
CA PRO A 25 17.30 28.05 -30.71
C PRO A 25 17.50 26.55 -30.99
N THR A 26 17.76 26.22 -32.26
CA THR A 26 18.01 24.87 -32.73
C THR A 26 19.12 24.22 -31.90
N PRO A 27 18.90 23.02 -31.32
CA PRO A 27 19.99 22.27 -30.70
C PRO A 27 21.04 21.95 -31.78
N ASN A 28 22.27 22.40 -31.58
CA ASN A 28 23.41 21.93 -32.37
C ASN A 28 23.60 20.45 -32.05
N THR A 29 23.27 19.57 -33.00
CA THR A 29 23.56 18.15 -32.91
C THR A 29 25.04 17.92 -33.21
N GLN A 30 25.88 18.15 -32.21
CA GLN A 30 27.24 17.61 -32.20
C GLN A 30 27.19 16.26 -31.46
N PRO A 31 27.57 15.13 -32.08
CA PRO A 31 27.66 13.88 -31.36
C PRO A 31 28.70 14.02 -30.25
N ALA A 32 28.30 13.76 -29.00
CA ALA A 32 29.24 13.59 -27.91
C ALA A 32 30.12 12.36 -28.19
N PRO A 33 31.43 12.39 -27.87
CA PRO A 33 32.27 11.21 -27.98
C PRO A 33 31.72 10.13 -27.03
N VAL A 34 31.38 8.98 -27.60
CA VAL A 34 30.94 7.81 -26.85
C VAL A 34 32.18 7.21 -26.21
N THR A 35 32.46 7.53 -24.95
CA THR A 35 33.37 6.71 -24.15
C THR A 35 32.65 5.40 -23.86
N VAL A 36 33.04 4.35 -24.57
CA VAL A 36 32.63 2.98 -24.30
C VAL A 36 33.13 2.64 -22.88
N TRP A 37 32.21 2.53 -21.92
CA TRP A 37 32.52 1.98 -20.62
C TRP A 37 32.77 0.48 -20.77
N GLN A 38 34.05 0.09 -20.77
CA GLN A 38 34.46 -1.30 -20.63
C GLN A 38 34.17 -1.72 -19.18
N GLY A 39 33.01 -2.33 -18.96
CA GLY A 39 32.61 -2.90 -17.68
C GLY A 39 33.49 -4.09 -17.30
N LEU A 40 34.60 -3.81 -16.63
CA LEU A 40 35.43 -4.76 -15.88
C LEU A 40 35.74 -4.18 -14.50
N GLU A 41 34.74 -3.59 -13.84
CA GLU A 41 34.85 -3.23 -12.43
C GLU A 41 34.19 -4.32 -11.59
N GLN A 42 35.01 -4.90 -10.73
CA GLN A 42 34.67 -5.94 -9.77
C GLN A 42 33.59 -5.40 -8.80
N PRO A 43 32.55 -6.19 -8.44
CA PRO A 43 31.51 -5.70 -7.53
C PRO A 43 32.15 -5.26 -6.20
N ALA A 44 31.82 -4.05 -5.76
CA ALA A 44 32.20 -3.58 -4.43
C ALA A 44 31.67 -4.56 -3.37
N PRO A 45 32.43 -4.84 -2.29
CA PRO A 45 31.93 -5.64 -1.18
C PRO A 45 30.68 -4.97 -0.61
N LEU A 46 29.59 -5.73 -0.49
CA LEU A 46 28.38 -5.26 0.18
C LEU A 46 28.72 -4.87 1.63
N PRO A 47 28.24 -3.72 2.15
CA PRO A 47 28.43 -3.38 3.55
C PRO A 47 27.76 -4.47 4.41
N PRO A 48 28.37 -4.85 5.56
CA PRO A 48 27.76 -5.84 6.45
C PRO A 48 26.43 -5.30 6.98
N THR A 49 25.34 -5.99 6.62
CA THR A 49 24.03 -5.77 7.24
C THR A 49 24.14 -6.14 8.72
N THR A 50 24.21 -5.12 9.58
CA THR A 50 24.18 -5.35 11.02
C THR A 50 22.75 -5.69 11.39
N VAL A 51 22.49 -6.96 11.72
CA VAL A 51 21.19 -7.38 12.26
C VAL A 51 21.11 -6.81 13.68
N VAL A 52 20.30 -5.79 13.89
CA VAL A 52 20.00 -5.28 15.22
C VAL A 52 19.06 -6.27 15.89
N THR A 53 19.61 -7.13 16.74
CA THR A 53 18.85 -8.08 17.58
C THR A 53 18.45 -7.41 18.89
N THR A 54 17.66 -6.34 18.84
CA THR A 54 16.96 -5.89 20.06
C THR A 54 15.80 -6.86 20.31
N PRO A 55 15.77 -7.58 21.45
CA PRO A 55 14.64 -8.43 21.79
C PRO A 55 13.40 -7.55 22.00
N ILE A 56 12.36 -7.82 21.22
CA ILE A 56 11.08 -7.12 21.29
C ILE A 56 10.46 -7.50 22.63
N THR A 57 10.23 -6.53 23.51
CA THR A 57 9.77 -6.72 24.90
C THR A 57 8.25 -6.57 25.05
N GLN A 58 7.53 -7.23 24.14
CA GLN A 58 6.19 -7.79 24.38
C GLN A 58 6.33 -9.29 24.05
N PRO A 59 5.44 -10.23 24.46
CA PRO A 59 5.36 -11.49 23.74
C PRO A 59 5.27 -11.11 22.26
N ASP A 60 6.33 -11.39 21.52
CA ASP A 60 6.76 -10.56 20.41
C ASP A 60 5.60 -10.45 19.44
N ALA A 61 5.18 -9.21 19.13
CA ALA A 61 3.98 -8.99 18.34
C ALA A 61 4.00 -9.82 17.03
N CYS A 62 5.20 -10.14 16.54
CA CYS A 62 5.43 -11.03 15.42
C CYS A 62 5.23 -12.54 15.71
N GLN A 63 5.57 -13.07 16.89
CA GLN A 63 5.13 -14.40 17.31
C GLN A 63 3.62 -14.46 17.46
N THR A 64 2.99 -13.40 17.98
CA THR A 64 1.52 -13.34 18.05
C THR A 64 0.92 -13.41 16.64
N VAL A 65 1.51 -12.70 15.66
CA VAL A 65 1.15 -12.83 14.24
C VAL A 65 1.40 -14.25 13.72
N PHE A 66 2.54 -14.87 14.04
CA PHE A 66 2.87 -16.24 13.61
C PHE A 66 1.83 -17.26 14.11
N ASP A 67 1.56 -17.24 15.41
CA ASP A 67 0.63 -18.16 16.07
C ASP A 67 -0.79 -17.94 15.56
N MET A 68 -1.21 -16.68 15.40
CA MET A 68 -2.52 -16.37 14.84
C MET A 68 -2.62 -16.76 13.36
N ALA A 69 -1.57 -16.52 12.56
CA ALA A 69 -1.55 -16.91 11.15
C ALA A 69 -1.70 -18.44 11.00
N ARG A 70 -0.98 -19.20 11.84
CA ARG A 70 -1.13 -20.66 11.95
C ARG A 70 -2.55 -21.03 12.36
N HIS A 71 -3.10 -20.36 13.37
CA HIS A 71 -4.46 -20.60 13.88
C HIS A 71 -5.53 -20.41 12.81
N VAL A 72 -5.47 -19.33 12.02
CA VAL A 72 -6.47 -19.02 10.98
C VAL A 72 -6.26 -19.82 9.69
N GLY A 73 -5.26 -20.70 9.64
CA GLY A 73 -5.08 -21.68 8.56
C GLY A 73 -4.21 -21.20 7.41
N TRP A 74 -3.24 -20.32 7.66
CA TRP A 74 -2.16 -20.08 6.70
C TRP A 74 -1.35 -21.37 6.47
N PRO A 75 -0.88 -21.63 5.23
CA PRO A 75 0.03 -22.75 4.98
C PRO A 75 1.30 -22.62 5.81
N GLU A 76 1.77 -23.74 6.38
CA GLU A 76 3.03 -23.79 7.16
C GLU A 76 4.22 -23.19 6.41
N THR A 77 4.30 -23.42 5.10
CA THR A 77 5.37 -22.91 4.24
C THR A 77 5.33 -21.39 4.07
N GLU A 78 4.22 -20.74 4.37
CA GLU A 78 4.04 -19.29 4.22
C GLU A 78 4.16 -18.53 5.55
N LEU A 79 4.15 -19.20 6.71
CA LEU A 79 4.09 -18.53 8.01
C LEU A 79 5.25 -17.56 8.23
N THR A 80 6.46 -17.91 7.82
CA THR A 80 7.63 -17.02 7.91
C THR A 80 7.51 -15.81 6.99
N THR A 81 6.92 -15.97 5.80
CA THR A 81 6.66 -14.88 4.86
C THR A 81 5.58 -13.94 5.39
N VAL A 82 4.50 -14.48 5.99
CA VAL A 82 3.45 -13.69 6.65
C VAL A 82 4.07 -12.79 7.72
N VAL A 83 4.90 -13.33 8.60
CA VAL A 83 5.57 -12.56 9.65
C VAL A 83 6.52 -11.51 9.06
N ALA A 84 7.32 -11.86 8.06
CA ALA A 84 8.24 -10.92 7.41
C ALA A 84 7.49 -9.74 6.78
N ILE A 85 6.34 -9.99 6.15
CA ILE A 85 5.47 -8.96 5.59
C ILE A 85 4.84 -8.14 6.71
N ALA A 86 4.20 -8.76 7.70
CA ALA A 86 3.59 -8.03 8.82
C ALA A 86 4.61 -7.13 9.54
N TYR A 87 5.85 -7.59 9.71
CA TYR A 87 6.90 -6.77 10.29
C TYR A 87 7.29 -5.57 9.40
N ARG A 88 7.32 -5.75 8.08
CA ARG A 88 7.60 -4.65 7.14
C ARG A 88 6.46 -3.63 7.11
N GLU A 89 5.22 -4.12 7.04
CA GLU A 89 4.02 -3.32 6.85
C GLU A 89 3.63 -2.55 8.10
N SER A 90 3.71 -3.17 9.28
CA SER A 90 3.15 -2.60 10.52
C SER A 90 4.02 -2.79 11.75
N ARG A 91 5.22 -3.39 11.62
CA ARG A 91 5.97 -3.91 12.77
C ARG A 91 5.16 -4.92 13.60
N CYS A 92 4.33 -5.71 12.92
CA CYS A 92 3.42 -6.70 13.50
C CYS A 92 2.33 -6.11 14.42
N GLN A 93 2.00 -4.81 14.28
CA GLN A 93 1.03 -4.13 15.13
C GLN A 93 -0.40 -4.21 14.53
N PRO A 94 -1.39 -4.80 15.23
CA PRO A 94 -2.77 -4.89 14.75
C PRO A 94 -3.50 -3.54 14.67
N ASP A 95 -3.08 -2.54 15.45
CA ASP A 95 -3.67 -1.21 15.49
C ASP A 95 -3.02 -0.22 14.50
N ALA A 96 -2.06 -0.68 13.69
CA ALA A 96 -1.36 0.17 12.73
C ALA A 96 -2.31 0.69 11.63
N PHE A 97 -2.29 2.00 11.40
CA PHE A 97 -3.07 2.64 10.34
C PHE A 97 -2.19 3.59 9.50
N ASN A 98 -2.20 3.39 8.19
CA ASN A 98 -1.59 4.31 7.24
C ASN A 98 -2.67 5.10 6.49
N ALA A 99 -2.96 6.31 6.96
CA ALA A 99 -3.94 7.21 6.35
C ALA A 99 -3.51 7.77 4.98
N LYS A 100 -2.23 7.67 4.62
CA LYS A 100 -1.69 8.24 3.37
C LYS A 100 -1.89 7.32 2.18
N ASP A 101 -2.23 6.06 2.41
CA ASP A 101 -2.51 5.13 1.33
C ASP A 101 -3.81 5.47 0.59
N PRO A 102 -3.90 5.17 -0.71
CA PRO A 102 -5.11 5.41 -1.49
C PRO A 102 -6.33 4.69 -0.91
N ASN A 103 -7.51 5.06 -1.42
CA ASN A 103 -8.80 4.45 -1.03
C ASN A 103 -9.14 4.63 0.46
N GLY A 104 -8.54 5.61 1.12
CA GLY A 104 -8.78 5.95 2.53
C GLY A 104 -7.95 5.16 3.53
N GLY A 105 -6.81 4.63 3.09
CA GLY A 105 -5.79 4.08 3.97
C GLY A 105 -5.66 2.56 3.93
N SER A 106 -4.71 2.07 4.73
CA SER A 106 -4.42 0.66 4.95
C SER A 106 -4.34 0.38 6.45
N ALA A 107 -4.85 -0.78 6.89
CA ALA A 107 -5.05 -1.07 8.31
C ALA A 107 -4.52 -2.44 8.75
N GLY A 108 -4.13 -2.46 10.02
CA GLY A 108 -3.73 -3.62 10.79
C GLY A 108 -2.39 -4.24 10.40
N ALA A 109 -2.16 -5.45 10.93
CA ALA A 109 -0.87 -6.11 10.89
C ALA A 109 -0.35 -6.29 9.44
N MET A 110 -1.24 -6.63 8.52
CA MET A 110 -0.92 -6.84 7.10
C MET A 110 -1.10 -5.60 6.22
N GLN A 111 -1.39 -4.41 6.80
CA GLN A 111 -1.71 -3.18 6.07
C GLN A 111 -2.67 -3.42 4.90
N ILE A 112 -3.84 -3.98 5.19
CA ILE A 112 -4.85 -4.25 4.17
C ILE A 112 -5.45 -2.92 3.72
N ASN A 113 -5.27 -2.59 2.44
CA ASN A 113 -5.83 -1.37 1.86
C ASN A 113 -7.37 -1.40 1.87
N TYR A 114 -7.98 -0.27 2.23
CA TYR A 114 -9.44 -0.15 2.32
C TYR A 114 -10.18 -0.36 0.99
N PHE A 115 -9.48 -0.40 -0.15
CA PHE A 115 -10.03 -0.92 -1.41
C PHE A 115 -10.73 -2.29 -1.24
N TRP A 116 -10.20 -3.16 -0.38
CA TRP A 116 -10.77 -4.50 -0.16
C TRP A 116 -12.07 -4.49 0.67
N CYS A 117 -12.28 -3.48 1.51
CA CYS A 117 -13.43 -3.39 2.41
C CYS A 117 -14.42 -2.27 2.05
N LYS A 118 -14.16 -1.50 0.97
CA LYS A 118 -15.05 -0.42 0.54
C LYS A 118 -15.93 -0.81 -0.64
N PRO A 119 -17.12 -0.19 -0.79
CA PRO A 119 -18.00 -0.39 -1.93
C PRO A 119 -17.29 -0.29 -3.27
N SER A 120 -17.64 -1.20 -4.18
CA SER A 120 -17.19 -1.20 -5.57
C SER A 120 -18.35 -1.55 -6.50
N LYS A 121 -18.13 -1.45 -7.81
CA LYS A 121 -19.12 -1.85 -8.81
C LYS A 121 -19.49 -3.35 -8.77
N TYR A 122 -18.67 -4.19 -8.14
CA TYR A 122 -18.89 -5.64 -8.02
C TYR A 122 -19.41 -6.04 -6.64
N PHE A 123 -19.08 -5.28 -5.61
CA PHE A 123 -19.42 -5.59 -4.22
C PHE A 123 -19.97 -4.34 -3.54
N ALA A 124 -21.29 -4.31 -3.32
CA ALA A 124 -21.99 -3.14 -2.79
C ALA A 124 -21.43 -2.68 -1.42
N ASN A 125 -20.98 -3.62 -0.59
CA ASN A 125 -20.46 -3.35 0.75
C ASN A 125 -18.93 -3.56 0.87
N GLY A 126 -18.25 -3.89 -0.23
CA GLY A 126 -16.83 -4.28 -0.23
C GLY A 126 -16.61 -5.78 -0.40
N TYR A 127 -15.43 -6.13 -0.92
CA TYR A 127 -15.06 -7.52 -1.22
C TYR A 127 -15.05 -8.35 0.06
N LEU A 128 -14.35 -7.90 1.11
CA LEU A 128 -14.23 -8.67 2.35
C LEU A 128 -15.58 -8.90 3.06
N GLN A 129 -16.48 -7.93 3.01
CA GLN A 129 -17.86 -8.05 3.52
C GLN A 129 -18.68 -9.06 2.72
N ALA A 130 -18.53 -9.07 1.39
CA ALA A 130 -19.25 -10.02 0.54
C ALA A 130 -18.87 -11.49 0.82
N TYR A 131 -17.65 -11.73 1.31
CA TYR A 131 -17.18 -13.05 1.73
C TYR A 131 -17.35 -13.31 3.23
N GLY A 132 -18.02 -12.41 3.97
CA GLY A 132 -18.30 -12.58 5.40
C GLY A 132 -17.06 -12.58 6.29
N LEU A 133 -15.97 -11.96 5.85
CA LEU A 133 -14.70 -11.91 6.60
C LEU A 133 -14.70 -10.80 7.65
N ILE A 134 -15.38 -9.69 7.35
CA ILE A 134 -15.53 -8.52 8.22
C ILE A 134 -16.92 -7.91 8.01
N ARG A 135 -17.39 -7.12 8.95
CA ARG A 135 -18.63 -6.32 8.82
C ARG A 135 -18.30 -4.90 8.37
N THR A 136 -17.23 -4.34 8.91
CA THR A 136 -16.76 -2.97 8.63
C THR A 136 -15.25 -2.97 8.41
N CYS A 137 -14.73 -1.90 7.81
CA CYS A 137 -13.28 -1.75 7.63
C CYS A 137 -12.51 -1.67 8.97
N ASP A 138 -13.17 -1.28 10.06
CA ASP A 138 -12.53 -1.17 11.38
C ASP A 138 -12.25 -2.54 12.00
N ASP A 139 -12.98 -3.59 11.58
CA ASP A 139 -12.68 -4.95 12.02
C ASP A 139 -11.27 -5.40 11.55
N LEU A 140 -10.66 -4.72 10.57
CA LEU A 140 -9.27 -4.98 10.15
C LEU A 140 -8.23 -4.65 11.22
N PHE A 141 -8.59 -3.96 12.31
CA PHE A 141 -7.72 -3.75 13.46
C PHE A 141 -7.74 -4.92 14.45
N ASP A 142 -8.68 -5.85 14.31
CA ASP A 142 -8.61 -7.15 14.97
C ASP A 142 -7.62 -8.05 14.23
N LEU A 143 -6.70 -8.68 14.97
CA LEU A 143 -5.62 -9.46 14.37
C LEU A 143 -6.12 -10.71 13.64
N GLU A 144 -7.15 -11.36 14.17
CA GLU A 144 -7.71 -12.57 13.57
C GLU A 144 -8.42 -12.23 12.25
N ASP A 145 -9.28 -11.22 12.27
CA ASP A 145 -9.99 -10.74 11.07
C ASP A 145 -9.01 -10.20 10.01
N ASN A 146 -7.94 -9.50 10.43
CA ASN A 146 -6.89 -9.04 9.53
C ASN A 146 -6.17 -10.21 8.84
N LEU A 147 -5.77 -11.24 9.59
CA LEU A 147 -5.03 -12.38 9.03
C LEU A 147 -5.92 -13.33 8.22
N ARG A 148 -7.19 -13.50 8.58
CA ARG A 148 -8.20 -14.20 7.75
C ARG A 148 -8.43 -13.46 6.44
N SER A 149 -8.56 -12.13 6.50
CA SER A 149 -8.70 -11.28 5.31
C SER A 149 -7.47 -11.34 4.42
N ALA A 150 -6.27 -11.28 4.99
CA ALA A 150 -5.02 -11.40 4.26
C ALA A 150 -4.88 -12.76 3.58
N LEU A 151 -5.25 -13.86 4.24
CA LEU A 151 -5.24 -15.20 3.66
C LEU A 151 -6.18 -15.31 2.46
N ASN A 152 -7.37 -14.71 2.57
CA ASN A 152 -8.34 -14.69 1.47
C ASN A 152 -7.81 -13.88 0.27
N ILE A 153 -7.24 -12.69 0.52
CA ILE A 153 -6.62 -11.85 -0.51
C ILE A 153 -5.42 -12.55 -1.15
N TYR A 154 -4.58 -13.24 -0.39
CA TYR A 154 -3.47 -14.05 -0.87
C TYR A 154 -3.96 -15.12 -1.86
N ARG A 155 -5.03 -15.84 -1.50
CA ARG A 155 -5.64 -16.86 -2.37
C ARG A 155 -6.23 -16.23 -3.63
N TYR A 156 -6.99 -15.14 -3.50
CA TYR A 156 -7.58 -14.41 -4.62
C TYR A 156 -6.53 -13.87 -5.59
N SER A 157 -5.42 -13.37 -5.05
CA SER A 157 -4.33 -12.77 -5.81
C SER A 157 -3.35 -13.78 -6.38
N ASN A 158 -3.59 -15.09 -6.22
CA ASN A 158 -2.65 -16.16 -6.59
C ASN A 158 -1.23 -15.92 -6.01
N GLY A 159 -1.16 -15.60 -4.71
CA GLY A 159 0.08 -15.37 -3.99
C GLY A 159 0.23 -13.95 -3.43
N TRP A 160 1.47 -13.51 -3.28
CA TRP A 160 1.85 -12.25 -2.62
C TRP A 160 1.70 -10.98 -3.48
N ARG A 161 1.00 -11.04 -4.62
CA ARG A 161 0.87 -9.92 -5.56
C ARG A 161 0.22 -8.66 -4.96
N ALA A 162 -0.62 -8.82 -3.94
CA ALA A 162 -1.21 -7.69 -3.24
C ALA A 162 -0.21 -6.93 -2.33
N TRP A 163 0.94 -7.53 -2.01
CA TRP A 163 2.00 -6.98 -1.14
C TRP A 163 3.37 -6.90 -1.84
N SER A 164 3.41 -6.87 -3.17
CA SER A 164 4.65 -6.94 -3.95
C SER A 164 5.36 -5.59 -4.14
N ARG A 165 5.21 -4.64 -3.21
CA ARG A 165 5.78 -3.28 -3.32
C ARG A 165 6.85 -3.02 -2.28
#